data_AF-A0A8J7TMA8-F1
#
_entry.id   AF-A0A8J7TMA8-F1
#
_cell.length_a   1.000
_cell.length_b   1.000
_cell.length_c   1.000
_cell.angle_alpha   90.00
_cell.angle_beta   90.00
_cell.angle_gamma   90.00
#
_symmetry.space_group_name_H-M   'P 1'
#
loop_
_entity.id
_entity.type
_entity.pdbx_description
1 polymer ?
#
loop_
_entity_poly.entity_id
_entity_poly.type
_entity_poly.pdbx_seq_one_letter_code
_entity_poly.pdbx_strand_id
1 'polypeptide(L)'
;MELYEKRLFEEVLNLAVSQFCERVAQRLQGAEPALAVLRENAEAEGVWLSQYTANFFQDNLLDNTAGALFILSALERQKLSIQFQGTAGDAMQVAARQVFSALLLRKAIESLESNLAFGG
;
A
#
# COMPACT_ATOMS: atom_id res chain seq x y z
N MET A 1 11.83 -11.18 -12.19
CA MET A 1 12.33 -10.53 -10.97
C MET A 1 13.10 -11.56 -10.14
N GLU A 2 14.35 -11.27 -9.81
CA GLU A 2 15.29 -12.11 -9.07
C GLU A 2 14.86 -12.30 -7.61
N LEU A 3 15.42 -13.30 -6.92
CA LEU A 3 15.07 -13.59 -5.52
C LEU A 3 15.38 -12.41 -4.58
N TYR A 4 16.48 -11.70 -4.82
CA TYR A 4 16.87 -10.55 -3.98
C TYR A 4 15.91 -9.37 -4.12
N GLU A 5 15.42 -9.10 -5.33
CA GLU A 5 14.45 -8.04 -5.61
C GLU A 5 13.10 -8.34 -4.93
N LYS A 6 12.70 -9.62 -4.90
CA LYS A 6 11.49 -10.05 -4.19
C LYS A 6 11.62 -9.80 -2.70
N ARG A 7 12.78 -10.13 -2.12
CA ARG A 7 13.06 -9.85 -0.72
C ARG A 7 13.03 -8.35 -0.43
N LEU A 8 13.65 -7.53 -1.28
CA LEU A 8 13.62 -6.07 -1.14
C LEU A 8 12.19 -5.53 -1.20
N PHE A 9 11.37 -6.05 -2.12
CA PHE A 9 9.96 -5.67 -2.21
C PHE A 9 9.19 -6.01 -0.93
N GLU A 10 9.38 -7.21 -0.38
CA GLU A 10 8.76 -7.63 0.88
C GLU A 10 9.18 -6.72 2.05
N GLU A 11 10.46 -6.32 2.11
CA GLU A 11 10.95 -5.38 3.14
C GLU A 11 10.27 -4.01 3.01
N VAL A 12 10.17 -3.47 1.79
CA VAL A 12 9.46 -2.21 1.49
C VAL A 12 7.98 -2.31 1.84
N LEU A 13 7.32 -3.42 1.49
CA LEU A 13 5.91 -3.66 1.78
C LEU A 13 5.65 -3.73 3.28
N ASN A 14 6.47 -4.48 4.02
CA ASN A 14 6.33 -4.61 5.48
C ASN A 14 6.53 -3.26 6.18
N LEU A 15 7.49 -2.46 5.72
CA LEU A 15 7.70 -1.10 6.21
C LEU A 15 6.45 -0.22 5.96
N ALA A 16 5.91 -0.24 4.74
CA ALA A 16 4.70 0.50 4.40
C ALA A 16 3.50 0.09 5.26
N VAL A 17 3.30 -1.22 5.49
CA VAL A 17 2.20 -1.76 6.30
C VAL A 17 2.34 -1.32 7.75
N SER A 18 3.53 -1.48 8.34
CA SER A 18 3.79 -1.10 9.74
C SER A 18 3.48 0.37 9.99
N GLN A 19 4.05 1.26 9.19
CA GLN A 19 3.85 2.71 9.34
C GLN A 19 2.39 3.12 9.10
N PHE A 20 1.73 2.49 8.13
CA PHE A 20 0.33 2.78 7.84
C PHE A 20 -0.58 2.36 9.00
N CYS A 21 -0.44 1.13 9.49
CA CYS A 21 -1.21 0.62 10.61
C CYS A 21 -1.05 1.48 11.86
N GLU A 22 0.19 1.86 12.19
CA GLU A 22 0.47 2.73 13.33
C GLU A 22 -0.22 4.09 13.18
N ARG A 23 -0.08 4.73 12.01
CA ARG A 23 -0.67 6.03 11.73
C ARG A 23 -2.20 6.01 11.79
N VAL A 24 -2.82 5.00 11.22
CA VAL A 24 -4.29 4.85 11.21
C VAL A 24 -4.80 4.57 12.62
N ALA A 25 -4.16 3.68 13.37
CA ALA A 25 -4.53 3.37 14.74
C ALA A 25 -4.38 4.59 15.67
N GLN A 26 -3.31 5.38 15.53
CA GLN A 26 -3.12 6.62 16.29
C GLN A 26 -4.22 7.65 16.01
N ARG A 27 -4.62 7.82 14.74
CA ARG A 27 -5.65 8.78 14.34
C ARG A 27 -7.06 8.37 14.76
N LEU A 28 -7.36 7.08 14.65
CA LEU A 28 -8.68 6.53 14.99
C LEU A 28 -8.76 6.06 16.45
N GLN A 29 -7.72 6.34 17.25
CA GLN A 29 -7.65 6.05 18.70
C GLN A 29 -7.77 4.55 19.04
N GLY A 30 -7.25 3.67 18.18
CA GLY A 30 -7.21 2.23 18.43
C GLY A 30 -7.20 1.38 17.16
N ALA A 31 -6.88 0.09 17.33
CA ALA A 31 -6.85 -0.88 16.24
C ALA A 31 -8.25 -1.34 15.80
N GLU A 32 -9.22 -1.45 16.73
CA GLU A 32 -10.61 -1.80 16.41
C GLU A 32 -11.32 -0.75 15.53
N PRO A 33 -11.37 0.55 15.89
CA PRO A 33 -11.97 1.57 15.04
C PRO A 33 -11.23 1.71 13.71
N ALA A 34 -9.89 1.54 13.70
CA ALA A 34 -9.10 1.50 12.49
C ALA A 34 -9.52 0.37 11.54
N LEU A 35 -9.68 -0.84 12.05
CA LEU A 35 -10.09 -1.99 11.25
C LEU A 35 -11.50 -1.83 10.68
N ALA A 36 -12.45 -1.29 11.46
CA ALA A 36 -13.80 -1.02 11.02
C ALA A 36 -13.81 -0.03 9.83
N VAL A 37 -13.12 1.10 9.97
CA VAL A 37 -13.05 2.12 8.91
C VAL A 37 -12.33 1.60 7.67
N LEU A 38 -11.24 0.85 7.82
CA LEU A 38 -10.48 0.30 6.68
C LEU A 38 -11.29 -0.69 5.83
N ARG A 39 -12.20 -1.47 6.46
CA ARG A 39 -13.08 -2.41 5.76
C ARG A 39 -14.23 -1.71 5.03
N GLU A 40 -14.73 -0.60 5.56
CA GLU A 40 -15.82 0.15 4.97
C GLU A 40 -15.36 1.15 3.91
N ASN A 41 -14.36 1.98 4.24
CA ASN A 41 -13.87 3.02 3.36
C ASN A 41 -12.41 3.40 3.67
N ALA A 42 -11.48 2.86 2.88
CA ALA A 42 -10.05 3.15 2.99
C ALA A 42 -9.66 4.59 2.58
N GLU A 43 -10.60 5.39 2.08
CA GLU A 43 -10.44 6.82 1.80
C GLU A 43 -11.19 7.71 2.80
N ALA A 44 -11.68 7.15 3.91
CA ALA A 44 -12.30 7.92 4.97
C ALA A 44 -11.31 8.87 5.67
N GLU A 45 -11.88 9.85 6.37
CA GLU A 45 -11.12 10.78 7.20
C GLU A 45 -10.27 10.03 8.23
N GLY A 46 -8.97 10.36 8.28
CA GLY A 46 -8.00 9.69 9.14
C GLY A 46 -7.20 8.57 8.46
N VAL A 47 -7.70 7.98 7.36
CA VAL A 47 -7.02 6.90 6.63
C VAL A 47 -6.28 7.41 5.39
N TRP A 48 -7.00 7.96 4.42
CA TRP A 48 -6.49 8.44 3.12
C TRP A 48 -5.42 7.53 2.49
N LEU A 49 -5.78 6.28 2.20
CA LEU A 49 -4.87 5.27 1.65
C LEU A 49 -4.15 5.75 0.38
N SER A 50 -4.88 6.34 -0.57
CA SER A 50 -4.30 6.83 -1.82
C SER A 50 -3.24 7.92 -1.59
N GLN A 51 -3.50 8.83 -0.65
CA GLN A 51 -2.55 9.87 -0.28
C GLN A 51 -1.32 9.28 0.41
N TYR A 52 -1.53 8.33 1.32
CA TYR A 52 -0.42 7.64 1.98
C TYR A 52 0.47 6.92 0.97
N THR A 53 -0.11 6.16 0.04
CA THR A 53 0.67 5.47 -0.99
C THR A 53 1.44 6.44 -1.88
N ALA A 54 0.82 7.56 -2.28
CA ALA A 54 1.50 8.57 -3.08
C ALA A 54 2.72 9.16 -2.35
N ASN A 55 2.56 9.54 -1.08
CA ASN A 55 3.65 10.06 -0.26
C ASN A 55 4.73 9.01 -0.03
N PHE A 56 4.34 7.77 0.29
CA PHE A 56 5.28 6.66 0.46
C PHE A 56 6.12 6.41 -0.79
N PHE A 57 5.51 6.48 -1.98
CA PHE A 57 6.24 6.35 -3.24
C PHE A 57 7.24 7.47 -3.45
N GLN A 58 6.90 8.71 -3.08
CA GLN A 58 7.80 9.84 -3.17
C GLN A 58 8.97 9.72 -2.19
N ASP A 59 8.66 9.42 -0.92
CA ASP A 59 9.65 9.33 0.16
C ASP A 59 10.65 8.18 -0.06
N ASN A 60 10.24 7.11 -0.75
CA ASN A 60 11.07 5.94 -1.04
C ASN A 60 11.62 5.91 -2.48
N LEU A 61 11.57 7.04 -3.21
CA LEU A 61 12.08 7.15 -4.58
C LEU A 61 11.46 6.12 -5.56
N LEU A 62 10.22 5.72 -5.32
CA LEU A 62 9.42 4.85 -6.20
C LEU A 62 8.60 5.66 -7.21
N ASP A 63 8.52 6.99 -7.04
CA ASP A 63 7.79 7.91 -7.92
C ASP A 63 8.53 8.21 -9.24
N ASN A 64 8.98 7.16 -9.92
CA ASN A 64 9.62 7.21 -11.22
C ASN A 64 9.35 5.89 -11.98
N THR A 65 9.71 5.86 -13.26
CA THR A 65 9.44 4.69 -14.11
C THR A 65 10.11 3.40 -13.60
N ALA A 66 11.33 3.48 -13.06
CA ALA A 66 12.04 2.31 -12.55
C ALA A 66 11.36 1.76 -11.29
N GLY A 67 10.96 2.63 -10.36
CA GLY A 67 10.20 2.26 -9.17
C GLY A 67 8.84 1.66 -9.51
N ALA A 68 8.11 2.25 -10.45
CA ALA A 68 6.84 1.70 -10.92
C ALA A 68 7.00 0.30 -11.53
N LEU A 69 8.01 0.10 -12.37
CA LEU A 69 8.32 -1.22 -12.95
C LEU A 69 8.73 -2.22 -11.89
N PHE A 70 9.50 -1.82 -10.87
CA PHE A 70 9.87 -2.69 -9.74
C PHE A 70 8.63 -3.22 -9.02
N ILE A 71 7.69 -2.33 -8.68
CA ILE A 71 6.42 -2.71 -8.02
C ILE A 71 5.56 -3.60 -8.93
N LEU A 72 5.40 -3.23 -10.20
CA LEU A 72 4.61 -4.01 -11.15
C LEU A 72 5.23 -5.39 -11.42
N SER A 73 6.56 -5.49 -11.43
CA SER A 73 7.27 -6.77 -11.59
C SER A 73 7.05 -7.68 -10.38
N ALA A 74 6.98 -7.12 -9.17
CA ALA A 74 6.65 -7.89 -7.96
C ALA A 74 5.18 -8.35 -7.96
N LEU A 75 4.30 -7.58 -8.60
CA LEU A 75 2.85 -7.78 -8.62
C LEU A 75 2.30 -8.25 -9.98
N GLU A 76 3.13 -8.91 -10.79
CA GLU A 76 2.81 -9.27 -12.18
C GLU A 76 1.52 -10.10 -12.35
N ARG A 77 1.10 -10.81 -11.29
CA ARG A 77 -0.09 -11.68 -11.29
C ARG A 77 -1.35 -10.98 -10.82
N GLN A 78 -1.26 -9.74 -10.34
CA GLN A 78 -2.41 -9.00 -9.84
C GLN A 78 -3.24 -8.48 -11.01
N LYS A 79 -4.57 -8.58 -10.89
CA LYS A 79 -5.47 -8.00 -11.89
C LYS A 79 -5.41 -6.48 -11.79
N LEU A 80 -5.22 -5.83 -12.93
CA LEU A 80 -5.16 -4.39 -13.04
C LEU A 80 -6.20 -3.90 -14.04
N SER A 81 -6.96 -2.88 -13.64
CA SER A 81 -7.83 -2.12 -14.54
C SER A 81 -7.51 -0.64 -14.34
N ILE A 82 -6.86 -0.05 -15.35
CA ILE A 82 -6.49 1.36 -15.36
C ILE A 82 -7.26 2.08 -16.45
N GLN A 83 -7.86 3.22 -16.10
CA GLN A 83 -8.32 4.22 -17.06
C GLN A 83 -7.36 5.39 -16.98
N PHE A 84 -6.64 5.67 -18.07
CA PHE A 84 -5.55 6.64 -18.05
C PHE A 84 -5.42 7.39 -19.38
N GLN A 85 -5.08 8.68 -19.29
CA GLN A 85 -4.69 9.52 -20.42
C GLN A 85 -3.38 10.24 -20.07
N GLY A 86 -2.36 10.09 -20.92
CA GLY A 86 -1.03 10.67 -20.70
C GLY A 86 0.08 9.80 -21.29
N THR A 87 1.29 9.87 -20.74
CA THR A 87 2.43 9.08 -21.23
C THR A 87 2.43 7.65 -20.67
N ALA A 88 3.19 6.75 -21.31
CA ALA A 88 3.37 5.39 -20.80
C ALA A 88 4.01 5.35 -19.40
N GLY A 89 4.92 6.29 -19.10
CA GLY A 89 5.54 6.40 -17.78
C GLY A 89 4.52 6.74 -16.69
N ASP A 90 3.66 7.71 -16.98
CA ASP A 90 2.57 8.10 -16.07
C ASP A 90 1.58 6.93 -15.87
N ALA A 91 1.25 6.20 -16.94
CA ALA A 91 0.38 5.04 -16.86
C ALA A 91 0.96 3.96 -15.94
N MET A 92 2.28 3.71 -16.01
CA MET A 92 2.97 2.75 -15.13
C MET A 92 2.94 3.20 -13.67
N GLN A 93 3.12 4.49 -13.39
CA GLN A 93 3.05 5.02 -12.04
C GLN A 93 1.65 4.89 -11.44
N VAL A 94 0.62 5.24 -12.21
CA VAL A 94 -0.79 5.08 -11.79
C VAL A 94 -1.09 3.61 -11.52
N ALA A 95 -0.70 2.73 -12.43
CA ALA A 95 -0.85 1.28 -12.27
C ALA A 95 -0.17 0.77 -10.99
N ALA A 96 1.10 1.11 -10.79
CA ALA A 96 1.89 0.67 -9.64
C ALA A 96 1.27 1.13 -8.31
N ARG A 97 0.87 2.40 -8.21
CA ARG A 97 0.21 2.93 -7.02
C ARG A 97 -1.12 2.24 -6.73
N GLN A 98 -1.91 1.94 -7.76
CA GLN A 98 -3.20 1.28 -7.61
C GLN A 98 -3.04 -0.16 -7.10
N VAL A 99 -2.17 -0.97 -7.71
CA VAL A 99 -1.94 -2.35 -7.26
C VAL A 99 -1.28 -2.40 -5.88
N PHE A 100 -0.36 -1.47 -5.60
CA PHE A 100 0.30 -1.40 -4.30
C PHE A 100 -0.67 -0.99 -3.20
N SER A 101 -1.52 0.01 -3.43
CA SER A 101 -2.53 0.45 -2.45
C SER A 101 -3.49 -0.69 -2.10
N ALA A 102 -3.94 -1.45 -3.10
CA ALA A 102 -4.82 -2.60 -2.86
C ALA A 102 -4.13 -3.68 -2.01
N LEU A 103 -2.85 -3.97 -2.29
CA LEU A 103 -2.07 -4.92 -1.49
C LEU A 103 -1.81 -4.41 -0.07
N LEU A 104 -1.42 -3.14 0.05
CA LEU A 104 -1.18 -2.48 1.33
C LEU A 104 -2.41 -2.52 2.21
N LEU A 105 -3.60 -2.19 1.66
CA LEU A 105 -4.86 -2.26 2.40
C LEU A 105 -5.12 -3.66 2.94
N ARG A 106 -4.99 -4.67 2.09
CA ARG A 106 -5.18 -6.06 2.49
C ARG A 106 -4.21 -6.46 3.61
N LYS A 107 -2.93 -6.13 3.47
CA LYS A 107 -1.91 -6.44 4.49
C LYS A 107 -2.09 -5.66 5.78
N ALA A 108 -2.56 -4.42 5.70
CA ALA A 108 -2.88 -3.62 6.88
C ALA A 108 -4.05 -4.23 7.67
N ILE A 109 -5.11 -4.65 6.98
CA ILE A 109 -6.24 -5.36 7.59
C ILE A 109 -5.76 -6.65 8.26
N GLU A 110 -5.00 -7.50 7.55
CA GLU A 110 -4.43 -8.75 8.11
C GLU A 110 -3.57 -8.46 9.36
N SER A 111 -2.77 -7.39 9.34
CA SER A 111 -1.91 -7.00 10.47
C SER A 111 -2.69 -6.49 11.67
N LEU A 112 -3.72 -5.66 11.47
CA LEU A 112 -4.56 -5.15 12.55
C LEU A 112 -5.40 -6.27 13.18
N GLU A 113 -5.94 -7.19 12.37
CA GLU A 113 -6.64 -8.37 12.84
C GLU A 113 -5.74 -9.25 13.72
N SER A 114 -4.52 -9.52 13.26
CA SER A 114 -3.54 -10.29 14.03
C SER A 114 -3.21 -9.61 15.36
N ASN A 115 -2.99 -8.28 15.34
CA ASN A 115 -2.72 -7.52 16.56
C ASN A 115 -3.91 -7.56 17.53
N LEU A 116 -5.15 -7.55 17.06
CA LEU A 116 -6.33 -7.66 17.93
C LEU A 116 -6.53 -9.09 18.47
N ALA A 117 -6.21 -10.11 17.67
CA ALA A 117 -6.36 -11.51 18.06
C ALA A 117 -5.30 -11.98 19.08
N PHE A 118 -4.09 -11.40 19.01
CA PHE A 118 -2.95 -11.82 19.84
C PHE A 118 -2.45 -10.74 20.82
N GLY A 119 -2.90 -9.49 20.67
CA GLY A 119 -2.54 -8.37 21.54
C GLY A 119 -3.68 -8.00 22.49
N GLY A 120 -3.86 -8.84 23.52
CA GLY A 120 -4.65 -8.54 24.72
C GLY A 120 -3.74 -8.34 25.92
#